data_AF-A0A7V8NJX2-F1
#
_entry.id   AF-A0A7V8NJX2-F1
#
_cell.length_a   1.000
_cell.length_b   1.000
_cell.length_c   1.000
_cell.angle_alpha   90.00
_cell.angle_beta   90.00
_cell.angle_gamma   90.00
#
_symmetry.space_group_name_H-M   'P 1'
#
loop_
_entity.id
_entity.type
_entity.pdbx_description
1 polymer ?
#
loop_
_entity_poly.entity_id
_entity_poly.type
_entity_poly.pdbx_seq_one_letter_code
_entity_poly.pdbx_strand_id
1 'polypeptide(L)'
;MFSLDPASLLRLTPDMLAALLEGGRERARTNDDVHRHVVETVQADGAARADLLRACHFEAPFGESWLHQPGRKTPYLSLELLAEALGEGELRAALTGIVLSPSASIPFDYRALAAEGLVLAGAREHLAELTRAAEAAEPLPWRSTATKIGVRSDGVDHLFPIPRNVEERLELLRAASAAKTRETTALLARRVVRACARETGPEHGVGGADTVVPPSAKALRSAPAERLIAEDLGTWLATPADYLVPWDQELAEPAPGEAPLTLAELLRVTLLCPEFKLPDVTVRPVLLDFYRSVLRISGRAIIGLGAGVFHVEHGVDADPSYLYLGRDTVLGKGTTLDCVGGVVLQRGAFLGGGFMPILIHTHKHIRKRGEPGSAERKRVLPAIFAAEAGARLPMHAIGLFETADYLGADSGPHEGIRALALDD
;
A
#
# COMPACT_ATOMS: atom_id res chain seq x y z
N MET A 1 17.71 -29.87 -19.63
CA MET A 1 16.26 -30.12 -19.74
C MET A 1 15.67 -29.77 -18.39
N PHE A 2 15.06 -28.59 -18.20
CA PHE A 2 14.36 -28.31 -16.94
C PHE A 2 12.99 -28.96 -17.06
N SER A 3 12.75 -30.01 -16.27
CA SER A 3 11.39 -30.39 -15.88
C SER A 3 10.78 -29.14 -15.25
N LEU A 4 9.72 -28.59 -15.84
CA LEU A 4 9.03 -27.44 -15.28
C LEU A 4 8.13 -27.97 -14.18
N ASP A 5 8.70 -28.30 -13.01
CA ASP A 5 7.88 -28.51 -11.84
C ASP A 5 7.09 -27.22 -11.53
N PRO A 6 5.84 -27.32 -11.03
CA PRO A 6 5.00 -26.16 -10.77
C PRO A 6 5.67 -25.17 -9.82
N ALA A 7 6.37 -25.67 -8.80
CA ALA A 7 7.08 -24.83 -7.84
C ALA A 7 8.06 -23.87 -8.52
N SER A 8 8.81 -24.35 -9.51
CA SER A 8 9.76 -23.57 -10.29
C SER A 8 9.05 -22.59 -11.21
N LEU A 9 7.94 -22.98 -11.83
CA LEU A 9 7.11 -22.10 -12.66
C LEU A 9 6.52 -20.94 -11.85
N LEU A 10 6.03 -21.22 -10.63
CA LEU A 10 5.44 -20.22 -9.75
C LEU A 10 6.49 -19.24 -9.20
N ARG A 11 7.80 -19.52 -9.32
CA ARG A 11 8.87 -18.60 -8.89
C ARG A 11 9.34 -17.64 -9.98
N LEU A 12 8.90 -17.85 -11.22
CA LEU A 12 9.35 -17.02 -12.34
C LEU A 12 8.75 -15.62 -12.24
N THR A 13 9.56 -14.61 -12.49
CA THR A 13 9.07 -13.27 -12.79
C THR A 13 8.39 -13.25 -14.16
N PRO A 14 7.56 -12.23 -14.47
CA PRO A 14 6.94 -12.10 -15.79
C PRO A 14 7.94 -12.16 -16.95
N ASP A 15 9.08 -11.48 -16.84
CA ASP A 15 10.11 -11.47 -17.87
C ASP A 15 10.78 -12.84 -18.05
N MET A 16 11.02 -13.55 -16.95
CA MET A 16 11.58 -14.91 -16.98
C MET A 16 10.61 -15.89 -17.63
N LEU A 17 9.31 -15.75 -17.36
CA LEU A 17 8.28 -16.55 -18.02
C LEU A 17 8.22 -16.24 -19.52
N ALA A 18 8.24 -14.96 -19.90
CA ALA A 18 8.26 -14.56 -21.31
C ALA A 18 9.45 -15.16 -22.06
N ALA A 19 10.66 -15.06 -21.49
CA ALA A 19 11.85 -15.67 -22.05
C ALA A 19 11.76 -17.21 -22.17
N LEU A 20 11.10 -17.87 -21.20
CA LEU A 20 10.85 -19.32 -21.26
C LEU A 20 9.92 -19.69 -22.41
N LEU A 21 8.84 -18.91 -22.62
CA LEU A 21 7.84 -19.13 -23.68
C LEU A 21 8.43 -18.88 -25.07
N GLU A 22 9.21 -17.81 -25.24
CA GLU A 22 9.94 -17.51 -26.49
C GLU A 22 10.93 -18.60 -26.87
N GLY A 23 11.50 -19.30 -25.88
CA GLY A 23 12.43 -20.43 -26.06
C GLY A 23 11.82 -21.72 -26.64
N GLY A 24 10.52 -21.76 -26.91
CA GLY A 24 9.90 -22.80 -27.76
C GLY A 24 9.82 -24.22 -27.19
N ARG A 25 9.72 -24.40 -25.87
CA ARG A 25 9.54 -25.75 -25.29
C ARG A 25 8.10 -26.24 -25.49
N GLU A 26 7.95 -27.50 -25.90
CA GLU A 26 6.73 -28.04 -26.53
C GLU A 26 5.44 -28.03 -25.69
N ARG A 27 5.47 -27.79 -24.38
CA ARG A 27 4.28 -27.85 -23.50
C ARG A 27 3.72 -26.49 -23.04
N ALA A 28 4.44 -25.39 -23.23
CA ALA A 28 4.00 -24.06 -22.83
C ALA A 28 4.41 -23.06 -23.90
N ARG A 29 3.53 -22.82 -24.88
CA ARG A 29 3.77 -21.84 -25.96
C ARG A 29 3.08 -20.51 -25.70
N THR A 30 2.14 -20.49 -24.75
CA THR A 30 1.34 -19.33 -24.38
C THR A 30 1.15 -19.26 -22.86
N ASN A 31 0.80 -18.08 -22.34
CA ASN A 31 0.39 -17.92 -20.94
C ASN A 31 -0.80 -18.83 -20.56
N ASP A 32 -1.69 -19.10 -21.51
CA ASP A 32 -2.86 -19.97 -21.31
C ASP A 32 -2.48 -21.44 -21.11
N ASP A 33 -1.42 -21.90 -21.79
CA ASP A 33 -0.91 -23.26 -21.61
C ASP A 33 -0.25 -23.40 -20.23
N VAL A 34 0.50 -22.39 -19.79
CA VAL A 34 1.11 -22.35 -18.45
C VAL A 34 0.03 -22.32 -17.37
N HIS A 35 -0.99 -21.47 -17.55
CA HIS A 35 -2.14 -21.39 -16.65
C HIS A 35 -2.79 -22.77 -16.50
N ARG A 36 -3.18 -23.40 -17.61
CA ARG A 36 -3.83 -24.72 -17.59
C ARG A 36 -2.96 -25.77 -16.93
N HIS A 37 -1.66 -25.78 -17.24
CA HIS A 37 -0.73 -26.72 -16.63
C HIS A 37 -0.63 -26.54 -15.11
N VAL A 38 -0.59 -25.30 -14.62
CA VAL A 38 -0.60 -25.02 -13.17
C VAL A 38 -1.88 -25.53 -12.52
N VAL A 39 -3.04 -25.24 -13.11
CA VAL A 39 -4.34 -25.69 -12.58
C VAL A 39 -4.42 -27.21 -12.52
N GLU A 40 -4.12 -27.90 -13.62
CA GLU A 40 -4.12 -29.37 -13.68
C GLU A 40 -3.17 -29.99 -12.64
N THR A 41 -1.99 -29.39 -12.44
CA THR A 41 -1.01 -29.93 -11.48
C THR A 41 -1.42 -29.67 -10.04
N VAL A 42 -1.97 -28.50 -9.71
CA VAL A 42 -2.47 -28.17 -8.36
C VAL A 42 -3.66 -29.07 -7.97
N GLN A 43 -4.49 -29.44 -8.93
CA GLN A 43 -5.58 -30.39 -8.72
C GLN A 43 -5.05 -31.80 -8.42
N ALA A 44 -3.98 -32.22 -9.10
CA ALA A 44 -3.42 -33.57 -8.98
C ALA A 44 -2.40 -33.75 -7.84
N ASP A 45 -1.70 -32.69 -7.41
CA ASP A 45 -0.57 -32.76 -6.48
C ASP A 45 -0.72 -31.78 -5.30
N GLY A 46 -0.73 -32.34 -4.09
CA GLY A 46 -0.80 -31.57 -2.84
C GLY A 46 0.42 -30.69 -2.58
N ALA A 47 1.61 -31.06 -3.08
CA ALA A 47 2.80 -30.21 -2.96
C ALA A 47 2.69 -28.96 -3.84
N ALA A 48 2.26 -29.13 -5.10
CA ALA A 48 1.96 -28.02 -5.99
C ALA A 48 0.87 -27.10 -5.43
N ARG A 49 -0.15 -27.68 -4.79
CA ARG A 49 -1.19 -26.93 -4.08
C ARG A 49 -0.62 -26.09 -2.93
N ALA A 50 0.24 -26.67 -2.10
CA ALA A 50 0.90 -25.94 -1.01
C ALA A 50 1.75 -24.78 -1.55
N ASP A 51 2.50 -24.98 -2.64
CA ASP A 51 3.28 -23.91 -3.26
C ASP A 51 2.41 -22.78 -3.84
N LEU A 52 1.27 -23.10 -4.46
CA LEU A 52 0.30 -22.07 -4.90
C LEU A 52 -0.22 -21.25 -3.72
N LEU A 53 -0.58 -21.90 -2.60
CA LEU A 53 -1.07 -21.21 -1.40
C LEU A 53 0.01 -20.27 -0.82
N ARG A 54 1.25 -20.75 -0.71
CA ARG A 54 2.40 -19.92 -0.30
C ARG A 54 2.62 -18.73 -1.23
N ALA A 55 2.48 -18.95 -2.54
CA ALA A 55 2.56 -17.88 -3.51
C ALA A 55 1.45 -16.84 -3.34
N CYS A 56 0.20 -17.27 -3.11
CA CYS A 56 -0.92 -16.37 -2.82
C CYS A 56 -0.76 -15.60 -1.50
N HIS A 57 0.12 -16.06 -0.61
CA HIS A 57 0.53 -15.35 0.61
C HIS A 57 1.75 -14.44 0.40
N PHE A 58 2.23 -14.30 -0.84
CA PHE A 58 3.43 -13.54 -1.20
C PHE A 58 4.68 -14.00 -0.45
N GLU A 59 4.72 -15.26 0.00
CA GLU A 59 5.87 -15.80 0.73
C GLU A 59 7.10 -15.88 -0.18
N ALA A 60 8.29 -15.67 0.37
CA ALA A 60 9.51 -15.88 -0.39
C ALA A 60 9.62 -17.35 -0.87
N PRO A 61 10.00 -17.60 -2.14
CA PRO A 61 10.48 -16.64 -3.15
C PRO A 61 9.42 -16.22 -4.19
N PHE A 62 8.13 -16.26 -3.85
CA PHE A 62 7.02 -16.05 -4.78
C PHE A 62 6.53 -14.60 -4.89
N GLY A 63 7.01 -13.67 -4.06
CA GLY A 63 6.49 -12.30 -3.97
C GLY A 63 6.58 -11.45 -5.26
N GLU A 64 7.39 -11.87 -6.24
CA GLU A 64 7.51 -11.25 -7.58
C GLU A 64 7.01 -12.15 -8.71
N SER A 65 6.25 -13.19 -8.36
CA SER A 65 5.79 -14.17 -9.32
C SER A 65 4.85 -13.59 -10.38
N TRP A 66 4.94 -14.13 -11.59
CA TRP A 66 4.02 -13.86 -12.69
C TRP A 66 2.55 -14.13 -12.35
N LEU A 67 2.25 -15.04 -11.40
CA LEU A 67 0.87 -15.31 -10.97
C LEU A 67 0.20 -14.08 -10.35
N HIS A 68 0.95 -13.08 -9.92
CA HIS A 68 0.37 -11.84 -9.41
C HIS A 68 0.00 -10.85 -10.51
N GLN A 69 0.28 -11.12 -11.80
CA GLN A 69 -0.11 -10.27 -12.93
C GLN A 69 -1.63 -10.12 -13.06
N PRO A 70 -2.14 -9.14 -13.83
CA PRO A 70 -3.57 -9.04 -14.12
C PRO A 70 -4.12 -10.36 -14.67
N GLY A 71 -5.25 -10.81 -14.11
CA GLY A 71 -6.01 -11.94 -14.62
C GLY A 71 -7.05 -11.50 -15.65
N ARG A 72 -7.87 -12.44 -16.13
CA ARG A 72 -8.93 -12.16 -17.12
C ARG A 72 -10.16 -11.52 -16.50
N LYS A 73 -10.45 -11.86 -15.24
CA LYS A 73 -11.67 -11.49 -14.51
C LYS A 73 -11.38 -10.64 -13.29
N THR A 74 -10.15 -10.69 -12.79
CA THR A 74 -9.72 -10.09 -11.55
C THR A 74 -8.42 -9.32 -11.77
N PRO A 75 -8.12 -8.33 -10.90
CA PRO A 75 -6.84 -7.64 -10.96
C PRO A 75 -5.61 -8.53 -10.67
N TYR A 76 -5.79 -9.79 -10.24
CA TYR A 76 -4.72 -10.72 -9.89
C TYR A 76 -5.02 -12.15 -10.35
N LEU A 77 -4.24 -12.65 -11.31
CA LEU A 77 -4.34 -14.02 -11.83
C LEU A 77 -4.28 -15.08 -10.73
N SER A 78 -3.56 -14.85 -9.64
CA SER A 78 -3.46 -15.79 -8.52
C SER A 78 -4.79 -16.09 -7.85
N LEU A 79 -5.71 -15.12 -7.77
CA LEU A 79 -7.06 -15.35 -7.24
C LEU A 79 -7.92 -16.16 -8.22
N GLU A 80 -7.74 -15.95 -9.53
CA GLU A 80 -8.37 -16.79 -10.55
C GLU A 80 -7.86 -18.23 -10.50
N LEU A 81 -6.54 -18.41 -10.38
CA LEU A 81 -5.91 -19.72 -10.24
C LEU A 81 -6.44 -20.47 -9.02
N LEU A 82 -6.59 -19.80 -7.88
CA LEU A 82 -7.20 -20.41 -6.69
C LEU A 82 -8.64 -20.84 -6.97
N ALA A 83 -9.44 -19.98 -7.59
CA ALA A 83 -10.84 -20.27 -7.87
C ALA A 83 -11.04 -21.40 -8.90
N GLU A 84 -10.14 -21.54 -9.87
CA GLU A 84 -10.20 -22.60 -10.89
C GLU A 84 -9.60 -23.93 -10.40
N ALA A 85 -8.59 -23.88 -9.54
CA ALA A 85 -7.86 -25.07 -9.10
C ALA A 85 -8.44 -25.74 -7.84
N LEU A 86 -9.12 -25.00 -6.97
CA LEU A 86 -9.59 -25.50 -5.67
C LEU A 86 -11.10 -25.79 -5.66
N GLY A 87 -11.50 -26.81 -4.89
CA GLY A 87 -12.91 -27.01 -4.56
C GLY A 87 -13.44 -25.91 -3.63
N GLU A 88 -14.76 -25.73 -3.57
CA GLU A 88 -15.38 -24.59 -2.85
C GLU A 88 -14.91 -24.40 -1.40
N GLY A 89 -14.84 -25.49 -0.61
CA GLY A 89 -14.39 -25.43 0.79
C GLY A 89 -12.90 -25.08 0.92
N GLU A 90 -12.07 -25.61 0.03
CA GLU A 90 -10.63 -25.30 0.00
C GLU A 90 -10.38 -23.86 -0.43
N LEU A 91 -11.16 -23.36 -1.40
CA LEU A 91 -11.12 -21.97 -1.84
C LEU A 91 -11.48 -21.03 -0.69
N ARG A 92 -12.56 -21.29 0.05
CA ARG A 92 -12.94 -20.47 1.21
C ARG A 92 -11.89 -20.47 2.31
N ALA A 93 -11.29 -21.63 2.60
CA ALA A 93 -10.18 -21.73 3.54
C ALA A 93 -8.95 -20.93 3.06
N ALA A 94 -8.59 -21.02 1.78
CA ALA A 94 -7.48 -20.27 1.20
C ALA A 94 -7.71 -18.75 1.26
N LEU A 95 -8.90 -18.28 0.87
CA LEU A 95 -9.25 -16.86 0.92
C LEU A 95 -9.29 -16.34 2.36
N THR A 96 -9.83 -17.12 3.30
CA THR A 96 -9.79 -16.79 4.73
C THR A 96 -8.34 -16.69 5.23
N GLY A 97 -7.47 -17.62 4.82
CA GLY A 97 -6.05 -17.61 5.12
C GLY A 97 -5.33 -16.35 4.63
N ILE A 98 -5.65 -15.87 3.43
CA ILE A 98 -5.12 -14.61 2.88
C ILE A 98 -5.60 -13.41 3.70
N VAL A 99 -6.91 -13.33 3.98
CA VAL A 99 -7.54 -12.22 4.71
C VAL A 99 -6.96 -12.09 6.12
N LEU A 100 -6.79 -13.22 6.80
CA LEU A 100 -6.33 -13.28 8.19
C LEU A 100 -4.81 -13.39 8.36
N SER A 101 -4.07 -13.48 7.26
CA SER A 101 -2.62 -13.67 7.29
C SER A 101 -1.91 -12.56 8.08
N PRO A 102 -0.93 -12.91 8.94
CA PRO A 102 -0.09 -11.92 9.61
C PRO A 102 1.01 -11.34 8.68
N SER A 103 1.10 -11.79 7.43
CA SER A 103 2.13 -11.36 6.48
C SER A 103 1.93 -9.91 6.04
N ALA A 104 2.94 -9.08 6.28
CA ALA A 104 3.02 -7.71 5.79
C ALA A 104 3.31 -7.62 4.28
N SER A 105 3.76 -8.72 3.67
CA SER A 105 4.07 -8.78 2.24
C SER A 105 2.83 -8.82 1.36
N ILE A 106 1.67 -9.21 1.91
CA ILE A 106 0.39 -9.24 1.18
C ILE A 106 -0.16 -7.81 1.04
N PRO A 107 -0.28 -7.27 -0.19
CA PRO A 107 -0.81 -5.92 -0.40
C PRO A 107 -2.25 -5.77 0.09
N PHE A 108 -2.60 -4.57 0.55
CA PHE A 108 -3.94 -4.27 1.09
C PHE A 108 -5.06 -4.53 0.07
N ASP A 109 -4.88 -4.09 -1.18
CA ASP A 109 -5.88 -4.27 -2.24
C ASP A 109 -6.07 -5.75 -2.61
N TYR A 110 -4.98 -6.53 -2.66
CA TYR A 110 -5.05 -7.98 -2.85
C TYR A 110 -5.85 -8.66 -1.74
N ARG A 111 -5.59 -8.28 -0.48
CA ARG A 111 -6.30 -8.82 0.68
C ARG A 111 -7.79 -8.44 0.65
N ALA A 112 -8.12 -7.22 0.23
CA ALA A 112 -9.50 -6.78 0.06
C ALA A 112 -10.23 -7.54 -1.07
N LEU A 113 -9.56 -7.81 -2.20
CA LEU A 113 -10.10 -8.66 -3.27
C LEU A 113 -10.32 -10.10 -2.82
N ALA A 114 -9.40 -10.66 -2.03
CA ALA A 114 -9.57 -11.99 -1.44
C ALA A 114 -10.75 -12.02 -0.45
N ALA A 115 -10.92 -10.97 0.35
CA ALA A 115 -12.07 -10.80 1.24
C ALA A 115 -13.39 -10.74 0.45
N GLU A 116 -13.40 -10.09 -0.71
CA GLU A 116 -14.60 -9.99 -1.56
C GLU A 116 -14.93 -11.35 -2.16
N GLY A 117 -13.90 -12.04 -2.68
CA GLY A 117 -14.03 -13.43 -3.13
C GLY A 117 -14.59 -14.34 -2.04
N LEU A 118 -14.17 -14.15 -0.78
CA LEU A 118 -14.66 -14.94 0.36
C LEU A 118 -16.14 -14.68 0.65
N VAL A 119 -16.58 -13.41 0.58
CA VAL A 119 -17.99 -13.05 0.71
C VAL A 119 -18.80 -13.72 -0.40
N LEU A 120 -18.35 -13.60 -1.66
CA LEU A 120 -19.04 -14.16 -2.82
C LEU A 120 -19.08 -15.71 -2.82
N ALA A 121 -18.04 -16.36 -2.30
CA ALA A 121 -17.99 -17.82 -2.16
C ALA A 121 -18.76 -18.35 -0.93
N GLY A 122 -19.19 -17.45 -0.03
CA GLY A 122 -19.98 -17.75 1.17
C GLY A 122 -19.15 -18.03 2.43
N ALA A 123 -18.86 -17.01 3.23
CA ALA A 123 -17.94 -17.09 4.38
C ALA A 123 -18.48 -17.79 5.66
N ARG A 124 -19.67 -18.43 5.62
CA ARG A 124 -20.41 -18.84 6.85
C ARG A 124 -19.59 -19.70 7.80
N GLU A 125 -18.85 -20.68 7.28
CA GLU A 125 -18.05 -21.60 8.11
C GLU A 125 -16.85 -20.93 8.81
N HIS A 126 -16.43 -19.76 8.33
CA HIS A 126 -15.31 -18.99 8.87
C HIS A 126 -15.73 -17.77 9.69
N LEU A 127 -17.04 -17.49 9.85
CA LEU A 127 -17.54 -16.31 10.56
C LEU A 127 -17.04 -16.21 12.01
N ALA A 128 -16.91 -17.33 12.71
CA ALA A 128 -16.40 -17.33 14.09
C ALA A 128 -14.92 -16.89 14.15
N GLU A 129 -14.10 -17.31 13.20
CA GLU A 129 -12.70 -16.91 13.11
C GLU A 129 -12.55 -15.44 12.72
N LEU A 130 -13.30 -15.01 11.71
CA LEU A 130 -13.35 -13.62 11.26
C LEU A 130 -13.84 -12.69 12.38
N THR A 131 -14.85 -13.10 13.15
CA THR A 131 -15.36 -12.33 14.30
C THR A 131 -14.27 -12.16 15.36
N ARG A 132 -13.57 -13.23 15.72
CA ARG A 132 -12.44 -13.12 16.67
C ARG A 132 -11.35 -12.18 16.16
N ALA A 133 -10.98 -12.27 14.89
CA ALA A 133 -9.97 -11.38 14.30
C ALA A 133 -10.44 -9.91 14.27
N ALA A 134 -11.72 -9.69 13.97
CA ALA A 134 -12.36 -8.39 13.95
C ALA A 134 -12.40 -7.70 15.32
N GLU A 135 -12.50 -8.48 16.40
CA GLU A 135 -12.53 -8.04 17.79
C GLU A 135 -11.13 -7.97 18.44
N ALA A 136 -10.14 -8.70 17.93
CA ALA A 136 -8.83 -8.85 18.56
C ALA A 136 -7.89 -7.65 18.43
N ALA A 137 -8.11 -6.75 17.46
CA ALA A 137 -7.22 -5.61 17.26
C ALA A 137 -7.72 -4.36 17.98
N GLU A 138 -6.93 -3.89 18.95
CA GLU A 138 -7.09 -2.56 19.52
C GLU A 138 -6.74 -1.49 18.46
N PRO A 139 -7.50 -0.38 18.39
CA PRO A 139 -7.12 0.75 17.55
C PRO A 139 -5.74 1.27 17.93
N LEU A 140 -4.90 1.53 16.93
CA LEU A 140 -3.58 2.08 17.19
C LEU A 140 -3.70 3.51 17.74
N PRO A 141 -2.85 3.88 18.71
CA PRO A 141 -2.91 5.18 19.35
C PRO A 141 -2.56 6.31 18.38
N TRP A 142 -3.04 7.51 18.72
CA TRP A 142 -2.79 8.73 17.97
C TRP A 142 -2.08 9.72 18.87
N ARG A 143 -1.01 10.31 18.36
CA ARG A 143 -0.30 11.33 19.11
C ARG A 143 -1.18 12.58 19.26
N SER A 144 -1.40 12.98 20.51
CA SER A 144 -2.19 14.18 20.78
C SER A 144 -1.40 15.45 20.43
N THR A 145 -2.11 16.50 20.01
CA THR A 145 -1.52 17.83 19.81
C THR A 145 -0.81 18.33 21.08
N ALA A 146 -1.35 18.04 22.26
CA ALA A 146 -0.73 18.41 23.54
C ALA A 146 0.63 17.72 23.74
N THR A 147 0.74 16.44 23.38
CA THR A 147 2.01 15.70 23.39
C THR A 147 3.02 16.36 22.46
N LYS A 148 2.62 16.72 21.23
CA LYS A 148 3.49 17.40 20.27
C LYS A 148 3.99 18.75 20.76
N ILE A 149 3.10 19.58 21.31
CA ILE A 149 3.47 20.89 21.89
C ILE A 149 4.50 20.72 23.03
N GLY A 150 4.42 19.61 23.77
CA GLY A 150 5.36 19.29 24.84
C GLY A 150 6.77 18.92 24.38
N VAL A 151 6.95 18.57 23.10
CA VAL A 151 8.27 18.23 22.54
C VAL A 151 9.09 19.51 22.38
N ARG A 152 10.17 19.62 23.17
CA ARG A 152 11.10 20.76 23.10
C ARG A 152 12.03 20.60 21.90
N SER A 153 11.59 21.07 20.73
CA SER A 153 12.45 21.22 19.56
C SER A 153 12.43 22.66 19.06
N ASP A 154 13.60 23.20 18.72
CA ASP A 154 13.79 24.45 17.98
C ASP A 154 13.92 24.22 16.46
N GLY A 155 13.89 22.95 16.04
CA GLY A 155 13.87 22.55 14.64
C GLY A 155 12.49 22.74 14.01
N VAL A 156 12.48 23.06 12.72
CA VAL A 156 11.28 22.91 11.86
C VAL A 156 10.91 21.42 11.73
N ASP A 157 11.88 20.55 11.94
CA ASP A 157 11.74 19.11 11.95
C ASP A 157 11.84 18.61 13.39
N HIS A 158 10.71 18.19 13.98
CA HIS A 158 10.73 17.55 15.29
C HIS A 158 11.63 16.31 15.25
N LEU A 159 12.80 16.39 15.87
CA LEU A 159 13.78 15.30 15.87
C LEU A 159 13.54 14.40 17.08
N PHE A 160 12.77 13.35 16.84
CA PHE A 160 12.73 12.16 17.68
C PHE A 160 14.06 11.39 17.52
N PRO A 161 14.51 10.63 18.53
CA PRO A 161 15.73 9.86 18.42
C PRO A 161 15.60 8.84 17.27
N ILE A 162 16.44 8.98 16.24
CA ILE A 162 16.54 8.01 15.15
C ILE A 162 17.67 7.03 15.49
N PRO A 163 17.43 5.70 15.45
CA PRO A 163 18.47 4.73 15.69
C PRO A 163 19.66 4.90 14.76
N ARG A 164 20.88 4.69 15.28
CA ARG A 164 22.11 4.93 14.50
C ARG A 164 22.47 3.77 13.59
N ASN A 165 22.13 2.55 13.97
CA ASN A 165 22.43 1.36 13.17
C ASN A 165 21.24 0.99 12.26
N VAL A 166 21.53 0.24 11.19
CA VAL A 166 20.51 -0.16 10.21
C VAL A 166 19.56 -1.20 10.81
N GLU A 167 20.06 -2.14 11.61
CA GLU A 167 19.22 -3.23 12.14
C GLU A 167 18.11 -2.73 13.07
N GLU A 168 18.40 -1.80 13.99
CA GLU A 168 17.40 -1.17 14.85
C GLU A 168 16.34 -0.44 14.02
N ARG A 169 16.73 0.19 12.90
CA ARG A 169 15.77 0.80 11.97
C ARG A 169 14.89 -0.26 11.32
N LEU A 170 15.47 -1.37 10.87
CA LEU A 170 14.71 -2.48 10.26
C LEU A 170 13.73 -3.09 11.27
N GLU A 171 14.13 -3.27 12.53
CA GLU A 171 13.24 -3.75 13.60
C GLU A 171 12.06 -2.81 13.84
N LEU A 172 12.27 -1.49 13.85
CA LEU A 172 11.16 -0.53 13.96
C LEU A 172 10.18 -0.66 12.78
N LEU A 173 10.71 -0.81 11.57
CA LEU A 173 9.88 -0.96 10.38
C LEU A 173 9.11 -2.30 10.37
N ARG A 174 9.72 -3.39 10.85
CA ARG A 174 9.04 -4.68 11.05
C ARG A 174 7.93 -4.58 12.09
N ALA A 175 8.19 -3.92 13.22
CA ALA A 175 7.20 -3.71 14.27
C ALA A 175 6.00 -2.89 13.78
N ALA A 176 6.26 -1.78 13.08
CA ALA A 176 5.22 -0.95 12.47
C ALA A 176 4.39 -1.73 11.43
N SER A 177 5.06 -2.52 10.57
CA SER A 177 4.41 -3.35 9.56
C SER A 177 3.49 -4.40 10.19
N ALA A 178 3.95 -5.05 11.27
CA ALA A 178 3.15 -6.02 12.01
C ALA A 178 1.93 -5.37 12.67
N ALA A 179 2.09 -4.19 13.27
CA ALA A 179 0.99 -3.43 13.88
C ALA A 179 -0.08 -3.06 12.85
N LYS A 180 0.32 -2.51 11.69
CA LYS A 180 -0.60 -2.14 10.61
C LYS A 180 -1.24 -3.33 9.91
N THR A 181 -0.53 -4.45 9.84
CA THR A 181 -1.09 -5.70 9.32
C THR A 181 -2.22 -6.21 10.23
N ARG A 182 -2.04 -6.19 11.56
CA ARG A 182 -3.11 -6.55 12.51
C ARG A 182 -4.34 -5.65 12.39
N GLU A 183 -4.14 -4.33 12.31
CA GLU A 183 -5.23 -3.37 12.11
C GLU A 183 -5.99 -3.62 10.80
N THR A 184 -5.25 -3.89 9.72
CA THR A 184 -5.80 -4.23 8.39
C THR A 184 -6.59 -5.54 8.41
N THR A 185 -6.06 -6.58 9.03
CA THR A 185 -6.76 -7.87 9.20
C THR A 185 -8.09 -7.67 9.91
N ALA A 186 -8.10 -6.96 11.03
CA ALA A 186 -9.32 -6.72 11.79
C ALA A 186 -10.33 -5.86 11.01
N LEU A 187 -9.86 -4.84 10.29
CA LEU A 187 -10.69 -4.00 9.43
C LEU A 187 -11.40 -4.83 8.35
N LEU A 188 -10.67 -5.65 7.59
CA LEU A 188 -11.26 -6.45 6.53
C LEU A 188 -12.15 -7.58 7.08
N ALA A 189 -11.75 -8.22 8.18
CA ALA A 189 -12.58 -9.21 8.86
C ALA A 189 -13.93 -8.60 9.31
N ARG A 190 -13.93 -7.38 9.88
CA ARG A 190 -15.16 -6.65 10.21
C ARG A 190 -16.05 -6.45 8.98
N ARG A 191 -15.47 -6.01 7.86
CA ARG A 191 -16.23 -5.77 6.63
C ARG A 191 -16.82 -7.05 6.05
N VAL A 192 -16.08 -8.17 6.06
CA VAL A 192 -16.58 -9.49 5.64
C VAL A 192 -17.74 -9.94 6.52
N VAL A 193 -17.59 -9.90 7.85
CA VAL A 193 -18.66 -10.30 8.78
C VAL A 193 -19.91 -9.45 8.58
N ARG A 194 -19.76 -8.13 8.41
CA ARG A 194 -20.88 -7.22 8.13
C ARG A 194 -21.56 -7.51 6.80
N ALA A 195 -20.80 -7.80 5.76
CA ALA A 195 -21.35 -8.15 4.46
C ALA A 195 -22.20 -9.43 4.55
N CYS A 196 -21.70 -10.46 5.24
CA CYS A 196 -22.43 -11.70 5.45
C CYS A 196 -23.65 -11.54 6.38
N ALA A 197 -23.57 -10.70 7.42
CA ALA A 197 -24.69 -10.47 8.35
C ALA A 197 -25.94 -9.88 7.67
N ARG A 198 -25.76 -9.11 6.58
CA ARG A 198 -26.88 -8.60 5.76
C ARG A 198 -27.66 -9.73 5.07
N GLU A 199 -27.05 -10.90 4.89
CA GLU A 199 -27.64 -12.07 4.23
C GLU A 199 -28.11 -13.15 5.22
N THR A 200 -27.56 -13.18 6.44
CA THR A 200 -27.78 -14.28 7.40
C THR A 200 -28.54 -13.88 8.67
N GLY A 201 -28.82 -12.60 8.89
CA GLY A 201 -29.45 -12.09 10.12
C GLY A 201 -28.43 -11.64 11.19
N PRO A 202 -28.88 -10.89 12.21
CA PRO A 202 -28.02 -10.09 13.12
C PRO A 202 -27.24 -10.88 14.18
N GLU A 203 -27.21 -12.21 14.14
CA GLU A 203 -26.61 -13.05 15.20
C GLU A 203 -25.07 -12.96 15.29
N HIS A 204 -24.42 -12.32 14.31
CA HIS A 204 -22.95 -12.13 14.26
C HIS A 204 -22.56 -10.64 14.15
N GLY A 205 -23.31 -9.75 14.80
CA GLY A 205 -23.00 -8.32 14.78
C GLY A 205 -21.65 -7.99 15.41
N VAL A 206 -20.73 -7.40 14.62
CA VAL A 206 -19.44 -6.90 15.12
C VAL A 206 -19.44 -5.37 15.13
N GLY A 207 -19.16 -4.81 16.31
CA GLY A 207 -18.98 -3.37 16.52
C GLY A 207 -17.67 -2.83 15.93
N GLY A 208 -17.49 -1.51 15.97
CA GLY A 208 -16.24 -0.86 15.55
C GLY A 208 -16.33 -0.08 14.23
N ALA A 209 -15.30 0.72 13.96
CA ALA A 209 -15.23 1.56 12.77
C ALA A 209 -14.79 0.75 11.52
N ASP A 210 -15.36 1.10 10.37
CA ASP A 210 -14.93 0.61 9.05
C ASP A 210 -13.84 1.51 8.45
N THR A 211 -13.08 2.21 9.29
CA THR A 211 -12.02 3.14 8.87
C THR A 211 -10.95 3.18 9.95
N VAL A 212 -9.71 3.41 9.51
CA VAL A 212 -8.54 3.61 10.38
C VAL A 212 -8.44 5.04 10.90
N VAL A 213 -8.89 6.00 10.10
CA VAL A 213 -8.91 7.41 10.49
C VAL A 213 -10.10 7.62 11.44
N PRO A 214 -9.89 8.11 12.66
CA PRO A 214 -10.96 8.36 13.59
C PRO A 214 -11.83 9.51 13.06
N PRO A 215 -13.15 9.48 13.29
CA PRO A 215 -14.07 10.53 12.83
C PRO A 215 -13.72 11.93 13.34
N SER A 216 -12.96 12.02 14.43
CA SER A 216 -12.50 13.28 15.03
C SER A 216 -11.29 13.90 14.32
N ALA A 217 -10.58 13.15 13.46
CA ALA A 217 -9.44 13.68 12.73
C ALA A 217 -9.92 14.53 11.55
N LYS A 218 -9.35 15.73 11.42
CA LYS A 218 -9.56 16.58 10.25
C LYS A 218 -8.73 16.04 9.08
N ALA A 219 -9.34 15.17 8.28
CA ALA A 219 -8.69 14.62 7.10
C ALA A 219 -8.78 15.58 5.90
N LEU A 220 -7.70 15.66 5.12
CA LEU A 220 -7.63 16.41 3.86
C LEU A 220 -8.35 15.63 2.76
N ARG A 221 -9.66 15.86 2.63
CA ARG A 221 -10.52 15.17 1.66
C ARG A 221 -10.59 15.91 0.33
N SER A 222 -10.87 15.16 -0.73
CA SER A 222 -11.09 15.69 -2.08
C SER A 222 -11.95 14.72 -2.87
N ALA A 223 -13.19 15.09 -3.18
CA ALA A 223 -14.10 14.23 -3.95
C ALA A 223 -13.52 13.79 -5.32
N PRO A 224 -12.79 14.63 -6.09
CA PRO A 224 -12.09 14.19 -7.29
C PRO A 224 -11.03 13.11 -7.01
N ALA A 225 -10.26 13.23 -5.93
CA ALA A 225 -9.26 12.23 -5.56
C ALA A 225 -9.91 10.91 -5.15
N GLU A 226 -10.98 10.97 -4.33
CA GLU A 226 -11.73 9.78 -3.92
C GLU A 226 -12.31 9.02 -5.12
N ARG A 227 -12.81 9.74 -6.14
CA ARG A 227 -13.29 9.13 -7.39
C ARG A 227 -12.16 8.40 -8.11
N LEU A 228 -11.00 9.03 -8.30
CA LEU A 228 -9.85 8.39 -8.96
C LEU A 228 -9.41 7.11 -8.25
N ILE A 229 -9.37 7.14 -6.92
CA ILE A 229 -9.04 5.94 -6.12
C ILE A 229 -10.12 4.87 -6.34
N ALA A 230 -11.40 5.22 -6.17
CA ALA A 230 -12.51 4.27 -6.27
C ALA A 230 -12.58 3.58 -7.65
N GLU A 231 -12.36 4.32 -8.74
CA GLU A 231 -12.30 3.79 -10.11
C GLU A 231 -11.18 2.75 -10.30
N ASP A 232 -10.13 2.82 -9.48
CA ASP A 232 -8.98 1.94 -9.61
C ASP A 232 -8.92 0.83 -8.55
N LEU A 233 -9.69 0.84 -7.47
CA LEU A 233 -9.62 -0.22 -6.43
C LEU A 233 -9.99 -1.61 -6.95
N GLY A 234 -11.05 -1.69 -7.77
CA GLY A 234 -11.54 -2.96 -8.32
C GLY A 234 -12.24 -3.88 -7.32
N THR A 235 -12.55 -3.38 -6.11
CA THR A 235 -13.29 -4.10 -5.06
C THR A 235 -14.14 -3.14 -4.24
N TRP A 236 -15.28 -3.60 -3.71
CA TRP A 236 -16.14 -2.83 -2.79
C TRP A 236 -15.76 -3.00 -1.32
N LEU A 237 -14.80 -3.88 -1.00
CA LEU A 237 -14.30 -4.06 0.36
C LEU A 237 -13.14 -3.15 0.73
N ALA A 238 -12.64 -2.35 -0.22
CA ALA A 238 -11.75 -1.23 0.02
C ALA A 238 -12.45 0.06 -0.40
N THR A 239 -12.11 1.17 0.26
CA THR A 239 -12.69 2.49 0.01
C THR A 239 -11.57 3.54 -0.09
N PRO A 240 -11.81 4.70 -0.71
CA PRO A 240 -10.81 5.78 -0.74
C PRO A 240 -10.33 6.21 0.63
N ALA A 241 -11.19 6.16 1.65
CA ALA A 241 -10.85 6.50 3.03
C ALA A 241 -9.78 5.56 3.64
N ASP A 242 -9.60 4.36 3.10
CA ASP A 242 -8.53 3.45 3.53
C ASP A 242 -7.13 3.94 3.16
N TYR A 243 -7.04 4.88 2.23
CA TYR A 243 -5.79 5.46 1.74
C TYR A 243 -5.52 6.85 2.30
N LEU A 244 -6.34 7.31 3.24
CA LEU A 244 -5.99 8.43 4.11
C LEU A 244 -4.96 7.94 5.11
N VAL A 245 -3.75 8.49 5.05
CA VAL A 245 -2.64 8.10 5.91
C VAL A 245 -2.69 8.93 7.19
N PRO A 246 -2.83 8.28 8.36
CA PRO A 246 -2.84 8.96 9.64
C PRO A 246 -1.41 9.25 10.10
N TRP A 247 -0.86 10.41 9.71
CA TRP A 247 0.54 10.78 9.97
C TRP A 247 0.93 10.72 11.45
N ASP A 248 -0.03 10.99 12.35
CA ASP A 248 0.10 10.97 13.81
C ASP A 248 -0.16 9.63 14.49
N GLN A 249 -0.45 8.59 13.72
CA GLN A 249 -0.64 7.26 14.29
C GLN A 249 0.69 6.73 14.82
N GLU A 250 0.69 6.29 16.07
CA GLU A 250 1.84 5.75 16.78
C GLU A 250 1.95 4.24 16.52
N LEU A 251 3.11 3.78 16.04
CA LEU A 251 3.24 2.42 15.49
C LEU A 251 4.34 1.56 16.13
N ALA A 252 5.44 2.15 16.57
CA ALA A 252 6.60 1.40 17.04
C ALA A 252 7.41 2.16 18.08
N GLU A 253 7.82 1.47 19.15
CA GLU A 253 8.70 2.04 20.18
C GLU A 253 10.18 1.83 19.80
N PRO A 254 11.02 2.89 19.83
CA PRO A 254 12.44 2.78 19.54
C PRO A 254 13.21 1.94 20.56
N ALA A 255 12.77 1.98 21.83
CA ALA A 255 13.23 1.11 22.90
C ALA A 255 12.13 0.97 23.97
N PRO A 256 12.15 -0.10 24.80
CA PRO A 256 11.15 -0.29 25.85
C PRO A 256 11.06 0.94 26.78
N GLY A 257 9.88 1.55 26.85
CA GLY A 257 9.63 2.72 27.69
C GLY A 257 9.99 4.07 27.06
N GLU A 258 10.46 4.10 25.81
CA GLU A 258 10.53 5.31 25.01
C GLU A 258 9.20 5.60 24.31
N ALA A 259 8.95 6.88 23.98
CA ALA A 259 7.73 7.27 23.29
C ALA A 259 7.63 6.58 21.92
N PRO A 260 6.47 6.00 21.55
CA PRO A 260 6.27 5.43 20.23
C PRO A 260 6.49 6.47 19.13
N LEU A 261 7.13 6.05 18.04
CA LEU A 261 7.27 6.85 16.83
C LEU A 261 5.97 6.89 16.03
N THR A 262 5.67 8.06 15.48
CA THR A 262 4.55 8.23 14.55
C THR A 262 4.87 7.69 13.16
N LEU A 263 3.84 7.53 12.33
CA LEU A 263 4.00 7.19 10.92
C LEU A 263 4.88 8.21 10.18
N ALA A 264 4.68 9.51 10.42
CA ALA A 264 5.52 10.56 9.82
C ALA A 264 7.01 10.43 10.21
N GLU A 265 7.31 10.12 11.47
CA GLU A 265 8.67 9.84 11.94
C GLU A 265 9.27 8.58 11.29
N LEU A 266 8.50 7.51 11.22
CA LEU A 266 8.95 6.24 10.65
C LEU A 266 9.27 6.38 9.16
N LEU A 267 8.59 7.25 8.41
CA LEU A 267 8.97 7.55 7.03
C LEU A 267 10.37 8.15 6.92
N ARG A 268 10.77 9.01 7.86
CA ARG A 268 12.16 9.51 7.91
C ARG A 268 13.15 8.37 8.17
N VAL A 269 12.78 7.41 9.02
CA VAL A 269 13.58 6.19 9.24
C VAL A 269 13.74 5.41 7.94
N THR A 270 12.67 5.24 7.14
CA THR A 270 12.75 4.55 5.84
C THR A 270 13.73 5.21 4.87
N LEU A 271 13.73 6.55 4.80
CA LEU A 271 14.62 7.31 3.91
C LEU A 271 16.10 7.26 4.33
N LEU A 272 16.37 6.92 5.60
CA LEU A 272 17.72 6.76 6.14
C LEU A 272 18.24 5.31 6.03
N CYS A 273 17.43 4.37 5.54
CA CYS A 273 17.89 3.04 5.20
C CYS A 273 18.67 3.06 3.86
N PRO A 274 19.84 2.40 3.78
CA PRO A 274 20.72 2.53 2.62
C PRO A 274 20.17 1.80 1.38
N GLU A 275 19.68 2.52 0.37
CA GLU A 275 19.24 1.92 -0.92
C GLU A 275 19.77 2.61 -2.19
N PHE A 276 20.59 3.66 -2.09
CA PHE A 276 20.80 4.58 -3.22
C PHE A 276 21.53 3.99 -4.45
N LYS A 277 22.48 3.04 -4.25
CA LYS A 277 23.35 2.54 -5.33
C LYS A 277 23.00 1.14 -5.81
N LEU A 278 22.72 0.22 -4.89
CA LEU A 278 22.39 -1.17 -5.16
C LEU A 278 21.26 -1.61 -4.22
N PRO A 279 20.35 -2.50 -4.67
CA PRO A 279 19.38 -3.10 -3.78
C PRO A 279 20.11 -3.92 -2.71
N ASP A 280 19.85 -3.62 -1.45
CA ASP A 280 20.30 -4.44 -0.34
C ASP A 280 19.23 -5.52 -0.09
N VAL A 281 19.61 -6.79 -0.27
CA VAL A 281 18.69 -7.94 -0.17
C VAL A 281 18.11 -8.14 1.23
N THR A 282 18.72 -7.55 2.26
CA THR A 282 18.24 -7.62 3.65
C THR A 282 17.31 -6.45 3.96
N VAL A 283 17.63 -5.25 3.47
CA VAL A 283 16.84 -4.02 3.72
C VAL A 283 15.58 -3.96 2.85
N ARG A 284 15.72 -4.31 1.56
CA ARG A 284 14.69 -4.10 0.55
C ARG A 284 13.37 -4.81 0.86
N PRO A 285 13.35 -6.08 1.29
CA PRO A 285 12.09 -6.75 1.65
C PRO A 285 11.37 -6.04 2.80
N VAL A 286 12.09 -5.59 3.82
CA VAL A 286 11.51 -4.89 4.98
C VAL A 286 10.89 -3.56 4.58
N LEU A 287 11.55 -2.79 3.71
CA LEU A 287 11.00 -1.53 3.21
C LEU A 287 9.74 -1.76 2.37
N LEU A 288 9.74 -2.76 1.49
CA LEU A 288 8.56 -3.10 0.69
C LEU A 288 7.39 -3.55 1.55
N ASP A 289 7.64 -4.39 2.57
CA ASP A 289 6.62 -4.79 3.54
C ASP A 289 6.07 -3.59 4.31
N PHE A 290 6.93 -2.64 4.69
CA PHE A 290 6.50 -1.38 5.31
C PHE A 290 5.60 -0.57 4.37
N TYR A 291 6.01 -0.34 3.12
CA TYR A 291 5.19 0.40 2.16
C TYR A 291 3.84 -0.28 1.90
N ARG A 292 3.81 -1.62 1.77
CA ARG A 292 2.58 -2.39 1.51
C ARG A 292 1.64 -2.43 2.69
N SER A 293 2.15 -2.61 3.90
CA SER A 293 1.31 -2.77 5.09
C SER A 293 0.95 -1.44 5.75
N VAL A 294 1.89 -0.51 5.85
CA VAL A 294 1.73 0.78 6.53
C VAL A 294 1.12 1.83 5.61
N LEU A 295 1.68 1.99 4.41
CA LEU A 295 1.20 2.97 3.41
C LEU A 295 0.16 2.40 2.44
N ARG A 296 -0.13 1.09 2.54
CA ARG A 296 -1.16 0.42 1.73
C ARG A 296 -0.94 0.56 0.23
N ILE A 297 0.31 0.64 -0.23
CA ILE A 297 0.57 0.65 -1.68
C ILE A 297 -0.01 -0.62 -2.31
N SER A 298 -0.64 -0.49 -3.47
CA SER A 298 -1.28 -1.61 -4.15
C SER A 298 -0.25 -2.64 -4.61
N GLY A 299 -0.68 -3.88 -4.82
CA GLY A 299 0.21 -4.90 -5.37
C GLY A 299 0.78 -4.53 -6.73
N ARG A 300 2.00 -5.02 -6.99
CA ARG A 300 2.82 -4.70 -8.17
C ARG A 300 3.23 -3.22 -8.31
N ALA A 301 2.85 -2.33 -7.40
CA ALA A 301 3.43 -1.00 -7.34
C ALA A 301 4.95 -1.10 -7.08
N ILE A 302 5.74 -0.34 -7.84
CA ILE A 302 7.20 -0.37 -7.80
C ILE A 302 7.70 0.92 -7.17
N ILE A 303 8.44 0.78 -6.07
CA ILE A 303 9.17 1.89 -5.42
C ILE A 303 10.63 1.81 -5.84
N GLY A 304 11.11 2.66 -6.72
CA GLY A 304 12.49 2.66 -7.19
C GLY A 304 13.52 2.85 -6.07
N LEU A 305 14.78 2.51 -6.34
CA LEU A 305 15.86 2.68 -5.36
C LEU A 305 16.01 4.14 -4.94
N GLY A 306 16.12 4.40 -3.63
CA GLY A 306 16.18 5.76 -3.09
C GLY A 306 14.95 6.64 -3.42
N ALA A 307 13.88 6.04 -3.95
CA ALA A 307 12.58 6.67 -4.00
C ALA A 307 11.89 6.48 -2.65
N GLY A 308 10.94 7.35 -2.32
CA GLY A 308 10.23 7.21 -1.07
C GLY A 308 9.20 8.29 -0.82
N VAL A 309 8.63 8.22 0.37
CA VAL A 309 7.57 9.09 0.82
C VAL A 309 8.00 9.72 2.14
N PHE A 310 7.66 10.99 2.36
CA PHE A 310 7.78 11.64 3.65
C PHE A 310 6.62 12.58 3.87
N HIS A 311 6.45 12.95 5.14
CA HIS A 311 5.54 13.99 5.57
C HIS A 311 6.34 14.97 6.44
N VAL A 312 6.21 16.26 6.14
CA VAL A 312 6.81 17.33 6.94
C VAL A 312 5.71 17.99 7.73
N GLU A 313 5.85 17.99 9.05
CA GLU A 313 4.90 18.69 9.90
C GLU A 313 5.12 20.20 9.81
N HIS A 314 4.05 20.96 9.58
CA HIS A 314 4.11 22.42 9.59
C HIS A 314 3.52 22.95 10.90
N GLY A 315 4.32 22.89 11.96
CA GLY A 315 3.91 23.25 13.32
C GLY A 315 3.51 22.02 14.13
N VAL A 316 2.23 21.93 14.50
CA VAL A 316 1.66 20.78 15.24
C VAL A 316 0.65 19.98 14.41
N ASP A 317 0.30 20.50 13.23
CA ASP A 317 -0.71 19.94 12.34
C ASP A 317 -0.09 18.82 11.49
N ALA A 318 -0.70 17.64 11.55
CA ALA A 318 -0.39 16.49 10.69
C ALA A 318 -1.71 15.83 10.25
N ASP A 319 -2.56 16.65 9.63
CA ASP A 319 -3.88 16.27 9.11
C ASP A 319 -3.73 15.05 8.17
N PRO A 320 -4.49 13.95 8.35
CA PRO A 320 -4.41 12.79 7.47
C PRO A 320 -4.64 13.19 6.01
N SER A 321 -3.82 12.69 5.10
CA SER A 321 -3.90 13.00 3.67
C SER A 321 -3.79 11.75 2.82
N TYR A 322 -4.22 11.81 1.55
CA TYR A 322 -4.20 10.63 0.69
C TYR A 322 -2.78 10.22 0.31
N LEU A 323 -2.53 8.92 0.33
CA LEU A 323 -1.43 8.29 -0.38
C LEU A 323 -1.98 7.04 -1.08
N TYR A 324 -2.18 7.15 -2.38
CA TYR A 324 -2.62 6.05 -3.21
C TYR A 324 -1.59 5.77 -4.30
N LEU A 325 -0.98 4.59 -4.24
CA LEU A 325 -0.18 4.04 -5.32
C LEU A 325 -0.93 2.83 -5.85
N GLY A 326 -1.62 3.00 -6.97
CA GLY A 326 -2.39 1.99 -7.68
C GLY A 326 -1.52 0.87 -8.24
N ARG A 327 -2.17 -0.16 -8.77
CA ARG A 327 -1.46 -1.35 -9.30
C ARG A 327 -0.59 -0.97 -10.49
N ASP A 328 0.56 -1.62 -10.63
CA ASP A 328 1.49 -1.39 -11.74
C ASP A 328 2.02 0.06 -11.82
N THR A 329 1.82 0.87 -10.78
CA THR A 329 2.44 2.20 -10.69
C THR A 329 3.94 2.08 -10.47
N VAL A 330 4.68 3.07 -10.95
CA VAL A 330 6.12 3.14 -10.77
C VAL A 330 6.49 4.49 -10.20
N LEU A 331 6.97 4.49 -8.96
CA LEU A 331 7.71 5.61 -8.39
C LEU A 331 9.18 5.41 -8.75
N GLY A 332 9.67 6.10 -9.78
CA GLY A 332 11.01 5.87 -10.31
C GLY A 332 12.13 6.18 -9.33
N LYS A 333 13.32 5.62 -9.58
CA LYS A 333 14.55 5.82 -8.79
C LYS A 333 14.75 7.30 -8.40
N GLY A 334 14.95 7.56 -7.12
CA GLY A 334 15.22 8.91 -6.58
C GLY A 334 14.02 9.87 -6.57
N THR A 335 12.82 9.40 -6.89
CA THR A 335 11.60 10.22 -6.81
C THR A 335 11.10 10.23 -5.37
N THR A 336 10.90 11.41 -4.81
CA THR A 336 10.41 11.57 -3.45
C THR A 336 9.05 12.27 -3.47
N LEU A 337 8.11 11.74 -2.70
CA LEU A 337 6.78 12.31 -2.52
C LEU A 337 6.71 12.98 -1.15
N ASP A 338 6.46 14.28 -1.13
CA ASP A 338 6.00 14.97 0.07
C ASP A 338 4.48 14.83 0.13
N CYS A 339 3.94 14.29 1.22
CA CYS A 339 2.52 14.01 1.37
C CYS A 339 1.80 14.92 2.38
N VAL A 340 2.21 16.17 2.53
CA VAL A 340 1.41 17.15 3.30
C VAL A 340 0.02 17.34 2.70
N GLY A 341 -0.11 17.55 1.38
CA GLY A 341 -1.41 17.69 0.70
C GLY A 341 -1.99 16.38 0.18
N GLY A 342 -1.14 15.42 -0.18
CA GLY A 342 -1.51 14.06 -0.59
C GLY A 342 -1.15 13.72 -2.05
N VAL A 343 -1.11 12.43 -2.35
CA VAL A 343 -0.71 11.89 -3.66
C VAL A 343 -1.64 10.74 -4.08
N VAL A 344 -2.09 10.77 -5.33
CA VAL A 344 -2.90 9.72 -5.96
C VAL A 344 -2.31 9.34 -7.31
N LEU A 345 -1.77 8.14 -7.43
CA LEU A 345 -1.26 7.55 -8.67
C LEU A 345 -2.17 6.38 -9.04
N GLN A 346 -2.97 6.51 -10.09
CA GLN A 346 -3.78 5.41 -10.63
C GLN A 346 -2.91 4.40 -11.38
N ARG A 347 -3.48 3.23 -11.65
CA ARG A 347 -2.79 2.11 -12.28
C ARG A 347 -1.91 2.48 -13.46
N GLY A 348 -0.72 1.88 -13.51
CA GLY A 348 0.23 2.09 -14.59
C GLY A 348 0.83 3.50 -14.69
N ALA A 349 0.51 4.42 -13.77
CA ALA A 349 1.15 5.72 -13.73
C ALA A 349 2.66 5.58 -13.42
N PHE A 350 3.47 6.40 -14.08
CA PHE A 350 4.92 6.35 -13.99
C PHE A 350 5.46 7.73 -13.62
N LEU A 351 6.10 7.84 -12.46
CA LEU A 351 6.74 9.07 -12.02
C LEU A 351 8.27 8.94 -12.12
N GLY A 352 8.83 9.52 -13.19
CA GLY A 352 10.26 9.71 -13.33
C GLY A 352 11.10 8.43 -13.18
N GLY A 353 12.37 8.61 -12.84
CA GLY A 353 13.35 7.53 -12.73
C GLY A 353 14.63 7.89 -13.47
N GLY A 354 15.70 8.07 -12.72
CA GLY A 354 17.00 8.43 -13.28
C GLY A 354 18.05 8.56 -12.18
N PHE A 355 19.20 9.12 -12.51
CA PHE A 355 20.21 9.49 -11.50
C PHE A 355 19.91 10.84 -10.85
N MET A 356 18.91 11.58 -11.34
CA MET A 356 18.54 12.90 -10.83
C MET A 356 17.24 12.80 -10.01
N PRO A 357 17.25 13.31 -8.76
CA PRO A 357 16.07 13.23 -7.90
C PRO A 357 14.98 14.20 -8.35
N ILE A 358 13.73 13.79 -8.13
CA ILE A 358 12.52 14.60 -8.35
C ILE A 358 11.79 14.66 -7.01
N LEU A 359 11.43 15.86 -6.55
CA LEU A 359 10.57 16.06 -5.40
C LEU A 359 9.18 16.47 -5.90
N ILE A 360 8.17 15.66 -5.66
CA ILE A 360 6.77 16.04 -5.79
C ILE A 360 6.33 16.68 -4.48
N HIS A 361 6.13 17.99 -4.50
CA HIS A 361 5.77 18.78 -3.33
C HIS A 361 4.27 19.10 -3.38
N THR A 362 3.53 18.73 -2.34
CA THR A 362 2.07 18.73 -2.34
C THR A 362 1.47 19.89 -1.56
N HIS A 363 2.26 20.90 -1.23
CA HIS A 363 1.77 22.06 -0.52
C HIS A 363 2.62 23.28 -0.79
N LYS A 364 2.05 24.47 -0.62
CA LYS A 364 2.80 25.72 -0.75
C LYS A 364 2.63 26.61 0.47
N HIS A 365 3.73 27.23 0.88
CA HIS A 365 3.70 28.31 1.86
C HIS A 365 3.10 29.57 1.25
N ILE A 366 2.04 30.09 1.85
CA ILE A 366 1.30 31.25 1.33
C ILE A 366 1.30 32.43 2.31
N ARG A 367 1.63 33.61 1.80
CA ARG A 367 1.61 34.86 2.58
C ARG A 367 0.35 35.67 2.28
N LYS A 368 -0.35 36.19 3.30
CA LYS A 368 -1.33 37.26 3.04
C LYS A 368 -0.60 38.60 2.90
N ARG A 369 -1.19 39.48 2.09
CA ARG A 369 -0.68 40.85 1.91
C ARG A 369 -0.63 41.57 3.27
N GLY A 370 0.52 42.13 3.63
CA GLY A 370 0.73 42.85 4.88
C GLY A 370 1.21 42.01 6.07
N GLU A 371 1.31 40.67 5.93
CA GLU A 371 1.89 39.82 6.97
C GLU A 371 3.43 39.78 6.91
N PRO A 372 4.12 39.63 8.06
CA PRO A 372 5.56 39.42 8.09
C PRO A 372 5.93 38.11 7.38
N GLY A 373 7.11 38.03 6.77
CA GLY A 373 7.58 36.83 6.06
C GLY A 373 7.67 35.57 6.93
N SER A 374 7.78 35.72 8.25
CA SER A 374 7.70 34.59 9.19
C SER A 374 6.32 33.93 9.27
N ALA A 375 5.25 34.65 8.90
CA ALA A 375 3.88 34.11 8.85
C ALA A 375 3.67 33.17 7.65
N GLU A 376 4.40 33.36 6.55
CA GLU A 376 4.36 32.51 5.36
C GLU A 376 4.74 31.07 5.67
N ARG A 377 5.70 30.87 6.58
CA ARG A 377 6.11 29.53 7.06
C ARG A 377 4.99 28.78 7.79
N LYS A 378 3.97 29.48 8.30
CA LYS A 378 2.91 28.90 9.14
C LYS A 378 1.59 28.68 8.40
N ARG A 379 1.44 29.23 7.20
CA ARG A 379 0.22 29.05 6.41
C ARG A 379 0.53 28.19 5.19
N VAL A 380 -0.02 27.01 5.20
CA VAL A 380 0.18 25.99 4.17
C VAL A 380 -1.08 25.91 3.33
N LEU A 381 -0.92 25.94 2.01
CA LEU A 381 -1.93 25.61 1.02
C LEU A 381 -1.65 24.18 0.52
N PRO A 382 -2.28 23.15 1.11
CA PRO A 382 -2.16 21.79 0.62
C PRO A 382 -2.89 21.59 -0.72
N ALA A 383 -2.38 20.67 -1.54
CA ALA A 383 -2.94 20.25 -2.81
C ALA A 383 -2.66 18.76 -3.03
N ILE A 384 -3.57 18.02 -3.66
CA ILE A 384 -3.32 16.62 -4.00
C ILE A 384 -2.66 16.55 -5.38
N PHE A 385 -1.51 15.89 -5.46
CA PHE A 385 -0.92 15.52 -6.73
C PHE A 385 -1.63 14.28 -7.26
N ALA A 386 -2.23 14.37 -8.44
CA ALA A 386 -2.89 13.25 -9.09
C ALA A 386 -2.23 12.89 -10.42
N ALA A 387 -1.92 11.61 -10.60
CA ALA A 387 -1.54 11.03 -11.88
C ALA A 387 -2.58 9.97 -12.26
N GLU A 388 -3.31 10.22 -13.34
CA GLU A 388 -4.33 9.31 -13.85
C GLU A 388 -3.72 8.05 -14.47
N ALA A 389 -4.57 7.07 -14.80
CA ALA A 389 -4.14 5.78 -15.31
C ALA A 389 -3.21 5.92 -16.52
N GLY A 390 -2.00 5.35 -16.42
CA GLY A 390 -0.98 5.42 -17.47
C GLY A 390 -0.27 6.77 -17.63
N ALA A 391 -0.60 7.79 -16.83
CA ALA A 391 0.05 9.09 -16.89
C ALA A 391 1.56 8.97 -16.62
N ARG A 392 2.34 9.81 -17.29
CA ARG A 392 3.81 9.76 -17.19
C ARG A 392 4.38 11.12 -16.86
N LEU A 393 5.06 11.22 -15.72
CA LEU A 393 6.01 12.30 -15.48
C LEU A 393 7.35 11.87 -16.10
N PRO A 394 7.81 12.55 -17.17
CA PRO A 394 8.96 12.08 -17.93
C PRO A 394 10.26 12.19 -17.13
N MET A 395 11.26 11.36 -17.46
CA MET A 395 12.57 11.35 -16.77
C MET A 395 13.36 12.66 -16.89
N HIS A 396 13.00 13.53 -17.85
CA HIS A 396 13.60 14.85 -18.00
C HIS A 396 12.98 15.90 -17.07
N ALA A 397 11.87 15.59 -16.40
CA ALA A 397 11.39 16.41 -15.30
C ALA A 397 12.41 16.29 -14.16
N ILE A 398 13.01 17.40 -13.76
CA ILE A 398 14.11 17.44 -12.78
C ILE A 398 13.76 18.47 -11.72
N GLY A 399 14.11 18.18 -10.47
CA GLY A 399 14.02 19.14 -9.37
C GLY A 399 12.68 19.07 -8.66
N LEU A 400 12.00 20.20 -8.56
CA LEU A 400 10.80 20.36 -7.75
C LEU A 400 9.55 20.45 -8.63
N PHE A 401 8.57 19.60 -8.37
CA PHE A 401 7.21 19.76 -8.87
C PHE A 401 6.34 20.33 -7.75
N GLU A 402 6.07 21.62 -7.81
CA GLU A 402 5.22 22.36 -6.87
C GLU A 402 3.74 22.16 -7.23
N THR A 403 3.06 21.20 -6.60
CA THR A 403 1.68 20.82 -6.99
C THR A 403 0.71 21.98 -6.83
N ALA A 404 0.85 22.76 -5.76
CA ALA A 404 -0.05 23.87 -5.47
C ALA A 404 0.02 25.00 -6.50
N ASP A 405 1.10 25.10 -7.29
CA ASP A 405 1.23 26.08 -8.38
C ASP A 405 0.28 25.80 -9.56
N TYR A 406 -0.25 24.57 -9.65
CA TYR A 406 -1.15 24.15 -10.72
C TYR A 406 -2.61 24.05 -10.28
N LEU A 407 -2.95 24.48 -9.06
CA LEU A 407 -4.34 24.52 -8.61
C LEU A 407 -5.19 25.43 -9.51
N GLY A 408 -6.33 24.91 -9.95
CA GLY A 408 -7.25 25.64 -10.84
C GLY A 408 -6.82 25.67 -12.31
N ALA A 409 -5.70 25.04 -12.67
CA ALA A 409 -5.38 24.79 -14.08
C ALA A 409 -6.21 23.61 -14.61
N ASP A 410 -6.73 23.74 -15.83
CA ASP A 410 -7.53 22.68 -16.49
C ASP A 410 -6.71 21.39 -16.72
N SER A 411 -5.39 21.53 -16.87
CA SER A 411 -4.42 20.43 -16.95
C SER A 411 -3.09 20.84 -16.31
N GLY A 412 -2.40 19.89 -15.66
CA GLY A 412 -1.01 20.08 -15.28
C GLY A 412 -0.08 20.20 -16.50
N PRO A 413 1.24 20.38 -16.28
CA PRO A 413 2.19 20.55 -17.36
C PRO A 413 2.41 19.26 -18.20
N HIS A 414 1.83 18.14 -17.77
CA HIS A 414 1.92 16.84 -18.42
C HIS A 414 0.55 16.18 -18.49
N GLU A 415 0.31 15.43 -19.57
CA GLU A 415 -0.94 14.71 -19.81
C GLU A 415 -1.24 13.73 -18.67
N GLY A 416 -2.49 13.76 -18.19
CA GLY A 416 -2.95 12.91 -17.08
C GLY A 416 -2.41 13.31 -15.70
N ILE A 417 -1.61 14.37 -15.57
CA ILE A 417 -1.14 14.91 -14.28
C ILE A 417 -1.94 16.15 -13.90
N ARG A 418 -2.47 16.19 -12.68
CA ARG A 418 -3.30 17.30 -12.17
C ARG A 418 -2.95 17.66 -10.72
N ALA A 419 -3.25 18.90 -10.37
CA ALA A 419 -3.33 19.35 -8.97
C ALA A 419 -4.81 19.43 -8.59
N LEU A 420 -5.20 18.72 -7.53
CA LEU A 420 -6.57 18.71 -7.04
C LEU A 420 -6.67 19.54 -5.76
N ALA A 421 -7.70 20.37 -5.70
CA ALA A 421 -8.05 21.10 -4.49
C ALA A 421 -8.66 20.14 -3.44
N LEU A 422 -8.50 20.50 -2.18
CA LEU A 422 -9.21 19.88 -1.07
C LEU A 422 -10.64 20.40 -1.00
N ASP A 423 -11.54 19.58 -0.45
CA ASP A 423 -12.89 20.00 -0.11
C ASP A 423 -12.85 20.99 1.08
N ASP A 424 -13.72 22.01 1.04
CA ASP A 424 -13.79 23.08 2.05
C ASP A 424 -14.31 22.62 3.43
#